data_AF-A0A948HLT4-F1
#
_entry.id   AF-A0A948HLT4-F1
#
_cell.length_a   1.000
_cell.length_b   1.000
_cell.length_c   1.000
_cell.angle_alpha   90.00
_cell.angle_beta   90.00
_cell.angle_gamma   90.00
#
_symmetry.space_group_name_H-M   'P 1'
#
loop_
_entity.id
_entity.type
_entity.pdbx_description
1 polymer ?
#
loop_
_entity_poly.entity_id
_entity_poly.type
_entity_poly.pdbx_seq_one_letter_code
_entity_poly.pdbx_strand_id
1 'polypeptide(L)'
;MDIVVKEELKAYIDPLTQDEHDALERSILAEGCRDALVLWGEVLVDGHNRYGICQKHGLPFQTIQNTRFQSMDDVHLWMIEQHLGRRSVSDFQRGVLALRKRDILAERHRADQAQLQKESDGEISGPADAGDEDSPPWAAAPKVSRADMAREARLSSSQVTMIERIHKQAAPELVEAVKTGVISISAAAAVADLPEDEQRAAAAAGKDELKQAAKRVRESKRKPRKPVQEVLHSADGEAEADPSRAAEIADALNALGEGPAELRQRIIALTLENDTLRQQLAALRKQVADSGMADA
;
A
#
# COMPACT_ATOMS: atom_id res chain seq x y z
N MET A 1 34.87 -0.28 -21.97
CA MET A 1 33.51 -0.82 -22.09
C MET A 1 32.58 0.37 -22.09
N ASP A 2 31.80 0.54 -23.14
CA ASP A 2 30.82 1.63 -23.20
C ASP A 2 29.53 1.16 -22.51
N ILE A 3 29.07 1.92 -21.52
CA ILE A 3 27.86 1.59 -20.74
C ILE A 3 26.87 2.73 -20.96
N VAL A 4 25.72 2.39 -21.53
CA VAL A 4 24.64 3.31 -21.84
C VAL A 4 23.68 3.39 -20.67
N VAL A 5 23.59 4.57 -20.06
CA VAL A 5 22.60 4.86 -19.01
C VAL A 5 21.34 5.40 -19.66
N LYS A 6 20.26 4.62 -19.59
CA LYS A 6 18.92 5.04 -20.00
C LYS A 6 18.23 5.78 -18.86
N GLU A 7 17.86 7.04 -19.07
CA GLU A 7 17.20 7.84 -18.03
C GLU A 7 15.86 7.23 -17.60
N GLU A 8 15.13 6.59 -18.52
CA GLU A 8 13.90 5.84 -18.23
C GLU A 8 14.12 4.73 -17.20
N LEU A 9 15.25 4.01 -17.25
CA LEU A 9 15.59 2.94 -16.30
C LEU A 9 16.08 3.52 -14.98
N LYS A 10 16.91 4.56 -15.05
CA LYS A 10 17.42 5.24 -13.86
C LYS A 10 16.30 5.83 -13.01
N ALA A 11 15.30 6.43 -13.63
CA ALA A 11 14.14 7.03 -12.95
C ALA A 11 13.01 6.03 -12.65
N TYR A 12 13.14 4.76 -13.10
CA TYR A 12 12.07 3.77 -12.97
C TYR A 12 11.78 3.42 -11.50
N ILE A 13 12.84 3.33 -10.70
CA ILE A 13 12.75 3.12 -9.25
C ILE A 13 13.04 4.45 -8.57
N ASP A 14 12.31 4.76 -7.49
CA ASP A 14 12.55 5.98 -6.72
C ASP A 14 14.04 6.09 -6.35
N PRO A 15 14.66 7.27 -6.56
CA PRO A 15 16.08 7.46 -6.29
C PRO A 15 16.38 7.36 -4.80
N LEU A 16 17.65 7.09 -4.47
CA LEU A 16 18.13 7.17 -3.09
C LEU A 16 17.97 8.61 -2.59
N THR A 17 17.60 8.74 -1.32
CA THR A 17 17.76 10.00 -0.60
C THR A 17 19.23 10.40 -0.55
N GLN A 18 19.50 11.69 -0.29
CA GLN A 18 20.88 12.17 -0.20
C GLN A 18 21.69 11.40 0.86
N ASP A 19 21.09 11.18 2.04
CA ASP A 19 21.74 10.45 3.12
C ASP A 19 22.06 8.99 2.75
N GLU A 20 21.14 8.32 2.03
CA GLU A 20 21.36 6.96 1.53
C GLU A 20 22.46 6.93 0.46
N HIS A 21 22.48 7.92 -0.44
CA HIS A 21 23.52 8.04 -1.45
C HIS A 21 24.88 8.29 -0.81
N ASP A 22 24.97 9.17 0.18
CA ASP A 22 26.22 9.49 0.90
C ASP A 22 26.70 8.30 1.74
N ALA A 23 25.78 7.53 2.31
CA ALA A 23 26.11 6.26 2.98
C ALA A 23 26.67 5.23 1.99
N LEU A 24 26.05 5.10 0.81
CA LEU A 24 26.53 4.22 -0.26
C LEU A 24 27.91 4.66 -0.77
N GLU A 25 28.11 5.95 -1.00
CA GLU A 25 29.39 6.52 -1.47
C GLU A 25 30.51 6.24 -0.46
N ARG A 26 30.27 6.47 0.83
CA ARG A 26 31.26 6.12 1.88
C ARG A 26 31.60 4.63 1.90
N SER A 27 30.60 3.75 1.73
CA SER A 27 30.83 2.30 1.69
C SER A 27 31.66 1.90 0.48
N ILE A 28 31.37 2.44 -0.70
CA ILE A 28 32.12 2.15 -1.93
C ILE A 28 33.55 2.69 -1.84
N LEU A 29 33.77 3.87 -1.26
CA LEU A 29 35.12 4.42 -1.06
C LEU A 29 35.96 3.58 -0.09
N ALA A 30 35.33 3.01 0.95
CA ALA A 30 36.02 2.21 1.95
C ALA A 30 36.30 0.77 1.50
N GLU A 31 35.36 0.14 0.79
CA GLU A 31 35.38 -1.30 0.51
C GLU A 31 35.42 -1.65 -0.99
N GLY A 32 35.29 -0.64 -1.86
CA GLY A 32 35.13 -0.82 -3.31
C GLY A 32 33.71 -1.19 -3.73
N CYS A 33 33.50 -1.27 -5.04
CA CYS A 33 32.22 -1.69 -5.62
C CYS A 33 32.07 -3.22 -5.60
N ARG A 34 31.63 -3.75 -4.46
CA ARG A 34 31.51 -5.19 -4.21
C ARG A 34 30.45 -5.86 -5.09
N ASP A 35 29.29 -5.23 -5.21
CA ASP A 35 28.19 -5.75 -6.03
C ASP A 35 28.44 -5.42 -7.51
N ALA A 36 28.29 -6.41 -8.37
CA ALA A 36 28.38 -6.20 -9.81
C ALA A 36 27.21 -5.36 -10.34
N LEU A 37 27.49 -4.55 -11.37
CA LEU A 37 26.48 -3.85 -12.15
C LEU A 37 25.79 -4.83 -13.10
N VAL A 38 24.47 -4.71 -13.25
CA VAL A 38 23.73 -5.60 -14.16
C VAL A 38 23.51 -4.89 -15.49
N LEU A 39 23.90 -5.56 -16.57
CA LEU A 39 23.84 -5.04 -17.93
C LEU A 39 22.94 -5.91 -18.82
N TRP A 40 22.39 -5.29 -19.86
CA TRP A 40 21.77 -5.95 -20.99
C TRP A 40 22.38 -5.41 -22.28
N GLY A 41 23.38 -6.12 -22.80
CA GLY A 41 24.27 -5.57 -23.81
C GLY A 41 25.08 -4.42 -23.21
N GLU A 42 24.93 -3.22 -23.78
CA GLU A 42 25.57 -1.99 -23.29
C GLU A 42 24.67 -1.23 -22.30
N VAL A 43 23.40 -1.59 -22.18
CA VAL A 43 22.44 -0.88 -21.33
C VAL A 43 22.66 -1.22 -19.86
N LEU A 44 22.79 -0.20 -19.02
CA LEU A 44 22.78 -0.36 -17.56
C LEU A 44 21.36 -0.62 -17.05
N VAL A 45 21.16 -1.79 -16.44
CA VAL A 45 19.87 -2.22 -15.88
C VAL A 45 19.79 -1.98 -14.37
N ASP A 46 20.81 -2.36 -13.62
CA ASP A 46 20.88 -2.14 -12.17
C ASP A 46 22.28 -1.70 -11.71
N GLY A 47 22.30 -0.90 -10.65
CA GLY A 47 23.52 -0.32 -10.11
C GLY A 47 23.81 1.09 -10.60
N HIS A 48 22.82 1.84 -11.08
CA HIS A 48 22.94 3.24 -11.49
C HIS A 48 23.73 4.12 -10.50
N ASN A 49 23.39 4.07 -9.22
CA ASN A 49 24.10 4.84 -8.18
C ASN A 49 25.55 4.36 -8.01
N ARG A 50 25.77 3.04 -7.96
CA ARG A 50 27.11 2.44 -7.86
C ARG A 50 27.98 2.84 -9.04
N TYR A 51 27.44 2.75 -10.26
CA TYR A 51 28.11 3.15 -11.48
C TYR A 51 28.53 4.63 -11.46
N GLY A 52 27.61 5.53 -11.09
CA GLY A 52 27.92 6.96 -10.99
C GLY A 52 29.02 7.28 -9.98
N ILE A 53 28.97 6.64 -8.80
CA ILE A 53 30.00 6.78 -7.76
C ILE A 53 31.35 6.25 -8.26
N CYS A 54 31.37 5.05 -8.86
CA CYS A 54 32.60 4.47 -9.38
C CYS A 54 33.23 5.32 -10.49
N GLN A 55 32.42 5.87 -11.40
CA GLN A 55 32.92 6.79 -12.42
C GLN A 55 33.49 8.08 -11.81
N LYS A 56 32.77 8.68 -10.86
CA LYS A 56 33.20 9.90 -10.16
C LYS A 56 34.57 9.75 -9.51
N HIS A 57 34.86 8.58 -8.94
CA HIS A 57 36.09 8.31 -8.19
C HIS A 57 37.13 7.47 -8.94
N GLY A 58 36.87 7.10 -10.20
CA GLY A 58 37.76 6.24 -10.98
C GLY A 58 37.95 4.84 -10.38
N LEU A 59 36.95 4.31 -9.68
CA LEU A 59 37.01 3.00 -9.02
C LEU A 59 36.66 1.87 -9.98
N PRO A 60 37.34 0.71 -9.87
CA PRO A 60 36.97 -0.47 -10.63
C PRO A 60 35.63 -1.04 -10.16
N PHE A 61 34.89 -1.64 -11.08
CA PHE A 61 33.63 -2.32 -10.82
C PHE A 61 33.51 -3.58 -11.68
N GLN A 62 32.70 -4.53 -11.21
CA GLN A 62 32.37 -5.73 -11.96
C GLN A 62 31.03 -5.57 -12.66
N THR A 63 30.83 -6.31 -13.75
CA THR A 63 29.57 -6.30 -14.51
C THR A 63 29.09 -7.73 -14.74
N ILE A 64 27.77 -7.95 -14.68
CA ILE A 64 27.12 -9.21 -15.04
C ILE A 64 26.14 -8.93 -16.18
N GLN A 65 26.19 -9.74 -17.23
CA GLN A 65 25.23 -9.71 -18.32
C GLN A 65 23.99 -10.53 -17.97
N ASN A 66 22.80 -9.93 -18.13
CA ASN A 66 21.56 -10.68 -18.10
C ASN A 66 21.21 -11.16 -19.52
N THR A 67 21.24 -12.48 -19.71
CA THR A 67 21.00 -13.13 -21.00
C THR A 67 19.54 -13.52 -21.25
N ARG A 68 18.65 -13.28 -20.29
CA ARG A 68 17.25 -13.74 -20.34
C ARG A 68 16.26 -12.67 -20.78
N PHE A 69 16.68 -11.40 -20.81
CA PHE A 69 15.82 -10.31 -21.26
C PHE A 69 15.63 -10.37 -22.77
N GLN A 70 14.37 -10.33 -23.19
CA GLN A 70 13.96 -10.29 -24.59
C GLN A 70 13.32 -8.93 -24.94
N SER A 71 12.90 -8.18 -23.93
CA SER A 71 12.18 -6.91 -24.07
C SER A 71 12.50 -5.95 -22.92
N MET A 72 12.21 -4.66 -23.11
CA MET A 72 12.25 -3.66 -22.03
C MET A 72 11.27 -3.99 -20.90
N ASP A 73 10.15 -4.64 -21.21
CA ASP A 73 9.22 -5.11 -20.18
C ASP A 73 9.86 -6.19 -19.29
N ASP A 74 10.73 -7.05 -19.83
CA ASP A 74 11.46 -8.03 -19.00
C ASP A 74 12.44 -7.33 -18.06
N VAL A 75 13.07 -6.26 -18.54
CA VAL A 75 13.94 -5.40 -17.72
C VAL A 75 13.13 -4.77 -16.58
N HIS A 76 11.98 -4.15 -16.89
CA HIS A 76 11.12 -3.53 -15.90
C HIS A 76 10.58 -4.52 -14.86
N LEU A 77 10.13 -5.71 -15.29
CA LEU A 77 9.66 -6.76 -14.39
C LEU A 77 10.79 -7.21 -13.45
N TRP A 78 11.96 -7.51 -14.01
CA TRP A 78 13.10 -7.91 -13.20
C TRP A 78 13.52 -6.84 -12.21
N MET A 79 13.53 -5.56 -12.61
CA MET A 79 13.80 -4.44 -11.69
C MET A 79 12.78 -4.38 -10.55
N ILE A 80 11.49 -4.59 -10.85
CA ILE A 80 10.43 -4.66 -9.83
C ILE A 80 10.71 -5.82 -8.86
N GLU A 81 10.97 -7.02 -9.37
CA GLU A 81 11.25 -8.20 -8.53
C GLU A 81 12.46 -7.98 -7.61
N GLN A 82 13.55 -7.39 -8.12
CA GLN A 82 14.73 -7.08 -7.31
C GLN A 82 14.40 -6.13 -6.15
N HIS A 83 13.47 -5.19 -6.34
CA HIS A 83 13.12 -4.22 -5.31
C HIS A 83 12.07 -4.76 -4.33
N LEU A 84 11.10 -5.55 -4.78
CA LEU A 84 10.12 -6.20 -3.91
C LEU A 84 10.79 -7.13 -2.88
N GLY A 85 11.97 -7.68 -3.16
CA GLY A 85 12.74 -8.47 -2.19
C GLY A 85 13.44 -7.67 -1.08
N ARG A 86 13.66 -6.36 -1.25
CA ARG A 86 14.49 -5.54 -0.34
C ARG A 86 13.71 -5.11 0.88
N ARG A 87 14.30 -5.22 2.08
CA ARG A 87 13.66 -4.81 3.35
C ARG A 87 13.47 -3.29 3.49
N SER A 88 14.29 -2.49 2.81
CA SER A 88 14.24 -1.04 2.87
C SER A 88 13.05 -0.41 2.13
N VAL A 89 12.41 -1.16 1.23
CA VAL A 89 11.30 -0.64 0.42
C VAL A 89 10.04 -0.53 1.29
N SER A 90 9.46 0.67 1.31
CA SER A 90 8.24 0.97 2.07
C SER A 90 7.02 0.23 1.52
N ASP A 91 6.01 0.02 2.36
CA ASP A 91 4.74 -0.60 1.94
C ASP A 91 4.08 0.13 0.78
N PHE A 92 4.15 1.47 0.77
CA PHE A 92 3.62 2.29 -0.31
C PHE A 92 4.34 1.99 -1.63
N GLN A 93 5.68 2.02 -1.62
CA GLN A 93 6.49 1.71 -2.80
C GLN A 93 6.28 0.27 -3.28
N ARG A 94 6.19 -0.72 -2.37
CA ARG A 94 5.85 -2.10 -2.74
C ARG A 94 4.53 -2.18 -3.49
N GLY A 95 3.51 -1.48 -3.00
CA GLY A 95 2.21 -1.44 -3.66
C GLY A 95 2.28 -0.78 -5.04
N VAL A 96 3.01 0.32 -5.19
CA VAL A 96 3.20 0.99 -6.50
C VAL A 96 3.93 0.07 -7.48
N LEU A 97 4.99 -0.61 -7.07
CA LEU A 97 5.71 -1.57 -7.92
C LEU A 97 4.83 -2.75 -8.32
N ALA A 98 4.00 -3.25 -7.40
CA ALA A 98 3.07 -4.33 -7.68
C ALA A 98 1.94 -3.92 -8.65
N LEU A 99 1.48 -2.67 -8.58
CA LEU A 99 0.55 -2.10 -9.57
C LEU A 99 1.19 -2.02 -10.97
N ARG A 100 2.42 -1.50 -11.06
CA ARG A 100 3.16 -1.44 -12.34
C ARG A 100 3.40 -2.82 -12.94
N LYS A 101 3.78 -3.80 -12.11
CA LYS A 101 3.95 -5.20 -12.51
C LYS A 101 2.66 -5.75 -13.12
N ARG A 102 1.52 -5.56 -12.45
CA ARG A 102 0.21 -5.97 -12.98
C ARG A 102 -0.05 -5.35 -14.34
N ASP A 103 0.22 -4.06 -14.51
CA ASP A 103 -0.09 -3.35 -15.75
C ASP A 103 0.76 -3.89 -16.92
N ILE A 104 2.05 -4.16 -16.70
CA ILE A 104 2.92 -4.83 -17.70
C ILE A 104 2.39 -6.23 -18.05
N LEU A 105 2.07 -7.05 -17.05
CA LEU A 105 1.56 -8.41 -17.28
C LEU A 105 0.19 -8.40 -17.98
N ALA A 106 -0.66 -7.44 -17.66
CA ALA A 106 -1.96 -7.28 -18.29
C ALA A 106 -1.84 -6.85 -19.76
N GLU A 107 -0.87 -6.00 -20.09
CA GLU A 107 -0.60 -5.61 -21.48
C GLU A 107 -0.07 -6.79 -22.30
N ARG A 108 0.89 -7.54 -21.76
CA ARG A 108 1.40 -8.78 -22.40
C ARG A 108 0.28 -9.76 -22.68
N HIS A 109 -0.55 -10.01 -21.67
CA HIS A 109 -1.68 -10.91 -21.81
C HIS A 109 -2.67 -10.45 -22.90
N ARG A 110 -2.90 -9.14 -23.02
CA ARG A 110 -3.78 -8.59 -24.07
C ARG A 110 -3.15 -8.75 -25.45
N ALA A 111 -1.85 -8.54 -25.58
CA ALA A 111 -1.11 -8.75 -26.83
C ALA A 111 -1.16 -10.22 -27.25
N ASP A 112 -0.93 -11.15 -26.33
CA ASP A 112 -0.99 -12.59 -26.59
C ASP A 112 -2.41 -13.03 -27.03
N GLN A 113 -3.45 -12.53 -26.35
CA GLN A 113 -4.84 -12.79 -26.75
C GLN A 113 -5.16 -12.21 -28.13
N ALA A 114 -4.70 -11.00 -28.44
CA ALA A 114 -4.91 -10.40 -29.75
C ALA A 114 -4.18 -11.16 -30.86
N GLN A 115 -3.00 -11.72 -30.58
CA GLN A 115 -2.28 -12.56 -31.51
C GLN A 115 -3.02 -13.89 -31.75
N LEU A 116 -3.45 -14.57 -30.69
CA LEU A 116 -4.25 -15.81 -30.79
C LEU A 116 -5.55 -15.58 -31.55
N GLN A 117 -6.21 -14.43 -31.35
CA GLN A 117 -7.42 -14.07 -32.09
C GLN A 117 -7.12 -13.88 -33.59
N LYS A 118 -6.02 -13.21 -33.96
CA LYS A 118 -5.60 -13.07 -35.36
C LYS A 118 -5.23 -14.40 -36.02
N GLU A 119 -4.59 -15.29 -35.27
CA GLU A 119 -4.25 -16.65 -35.71
C GLU A 119 -5.51 -17.49 -35.91
N SER A 120 -6.53 -17.33 -35.04
CA SER A 120 -7.83 -17.98 -35.16
C SER A 120 -8.72 -17.39 -36.28
N ASP A 121 -8.60 -16.10 -36.57
CA ASP A 121 -9.37 -15.40 -37.62
C ASP A 121 -8.77 -15.60 -39.03
N GLY A 122 -7.72 -16.44 -39.17
CA GLY A 122 -7.28 -16.98 -40.45
C GLY A 122 -6.33 -16.10 -41.27
N GLU A 123 -5.60 -15.17 -40.65
CA GLU A 123 -4.58 -14.37 -41.36
C GLU A 123 -3.25 -15.12 -41.62
N ILE A 124 -3.15 -16.41 -41.26
CA ILE A 124 -2.08 -17.31 -41.73
C ILE A 124 -2.73 -18.54 -42.39
N SER A 125 -2.61 -18.60 -43.72
CA SER A 125 -3.12 -19.70 -44.55
C SER A 125 -2.28 -20.98 -44.38
N GLY A 126 -2.64 -21.81 -43.41
CA GLY A 126 -2.25 -23.24 -43.35
C GLY A 126 -3.45 -24.13 -43.66
N PRO A 127 -3.31 -25.27 -44.37
CA PRO A 127 -4.47 -26.05 -44.80
C PRO A 127 -5.15 -26.72 -43.62
N ALA A 128 -6.47 -26.53 -43.55
CA ALA A 128 -7.36 -27.08 -42.55
C ALA A 128 -7.49 -28.60 -42.66
N ASP A 129 -7.50 -29.27 -41.51
CA ASP A 129 -8.19 -30.54 -41.32
C ASP A 129 -9.15 -30.42 -40.14
N ALA A 130 -10.31 -31.07 -40.30
CA ALA A 130 -11.52 -30.89 -39.52
C ALA A 130 -11.53 -31.73 -38.24
N GLY A 131 -12.19 -31.23 -37.19
CA GLY A 131 -12.59 -32.09 -36.08
C GLY A 131 -12.96 -31.36 -34.78
N ASP A 132 -14.24 -31.48 -34.45
CA ASP A 132 -14.82 -31.59 -33.11
C ASP A 132 -15.31 -30.35 -32.34
N GLU A 133 -16.50 -30.56 -31.80
CA GLU A 133 -17.29 -29.68 -30.94
C GLU A 133 -16.64 -29.57 -29.56
N ASP A 134 -16.09 -28.40 -29.22
CA ASP A 134 -16.00 -27.99 -27.81
C ASP A 134 -16.11 -26.47 -27.71
N SER A 135 -16.80 -25.99 -26.67
CA SER A 135 -17.21 -24.59 -26.54
C SER A 135 -16.01 -23.61 -26.56
N PRO A 136 -16.16 -22.39 -27.12
CA PRO A 136 -15.01 -21.54 -27.41
C PRO A 136 -14.28 -21.03 -26.14
N PRO A 137 -12.93 -21.06 -26.09
CA PRO A 137 -12.12 -20.77 -24.90
C PRO A 137 -11.89 -19.27 -24.64
N TRP A 138 -12.85 -18.39 -24.95
CA TRP A 138 -12.75 -16.95 -24.64
C TRP A 138 -13.14 -16.61 -23.19
N ALA A 139 -13.15 -17.59 -22.29
CA ALA A 139 -13.21 -17.31 -20.86
C ALA A 139 -12.02 -16.41 -20.52
N ALA A 140 -12.31 -15.14 -20.20
CA ALA A 140 -11.33 -14.13 -19.87
C ALA A 140 -10.29 -14.72 -18.92
N ALA A 141 -9.05 -14.75 -19.37
CA ALA A 141 -7.94 -15.31 -18.64
C ALA A 141 -7.89 -14.83 -17.18
N PRO A 142 -7.32 -15.62 -16.27
CA PRO A 142 -7.25 -15.26 -14.87
C PRO A 142 -6.51 -13.93 -14.72
N LYS A 143 -7.28 -12.86 -14.49
CA LYS A 143 -6.76 -11.55 -14.12
C LYS A 143 -5.83 -11.79 -12.94
N VAL A 144 -4.57 -11.33 -13.01
CA VAL A 144 -3.66 -11.33 -11.85
C VAL A 144 -4.47 -10.80 -10.67
N SER A 145 -4.80 -11.71 -9.74
CA SER A 145 -5.82 -11.40 -8.75
C SER A 145 -5.25 -10.33 -7.83
N ARG A 146 -6.11 -9.42 -7.35
CA ARG A 146 -5.69 -8.44 -6.33
C ARG A 146 -5.08 -9.15 -5.10
N ALA A 147 -5.51 -10.39 -4.84
CA ALA A 147 -4.95 -11.23 -3.78
C ALA A 147 -3.51 -11.68 -4.06
N ASP A 148 -3.19 -12.02 -5.31
CA ASP A 148 -1.83 -12.45 -5.70
C ASP A 148 -0.86 -11.27 -5.63
N MET A 149 -1.30 -10.10 -6.10
CA MET A 149 -0.55 -8.85 -5.97
C MET A 149 -0.28 -8.50 -4.51
N ALA A 150 -1.29 -8.59 -3.64
CA ALA A 150 -1.15 -8.32 -2.22
C ALA A 150 -0.13 -9.28 -1.57
N ARG A 151 -0.21 -10.57 -1.90
CA ARG A 151 0.72 -11.59 -1.39
C ARG A 151 2.17 -11.32 -1.83
N GLU A 152 2.37 -11.02 -3.10
CA GLU A 152 3.69 -10.73 -3.67
C GLU A 152 4.30 -9.46 -3.09
N ALA A 153 3.49 -8.41 -2.96
CA ALA A 153 3.90 -7.15 -2.33
C ALA A 153 4.07 -7.26 -0.80
N ARG A 154 3.68 -8.38 -0.19
CA ARG A 154 3.62 -8.59 1.27
C ARG A 154 2.69 -7.58 1.97
N LEU A 155 1.60 -7.20 1.30
CA LEU A 155 0.60 -6.25 1.76
C LEU A 155 -0.75 -6.94 1.99
N SER A 156 -1.62 -6.29 2.75
CA SER A 156 -3.04 -6.69 2.79
C SER A 156 -3.79 -6.22 1.54
N SER A 157 -4.85 -6.94 1.14
CA SER A 157 -5.73 -6.52 0.04
C SER A 157 -6.32 -5.11 0.24
N SER A 158 -6.54 -4.72 1.51
CA SER A 158 -7.01 -3.37 1.87
C SER A 158 -5.95 -2.30 1.57
N GLN A 159 -4.68 -2.56 1.88
CA GLN A 159 -3.57 -1.66 1.59
C GLN A 159 -3.39 -1.48 0.08
N VAL A 160 -3.43 -2.58 -0.69
CA VAL A 160 -3.37 -2.50 -2.16
C VAL A 160 -4.47 -1.60 -2.71
N THR A 161 -5.70 -1.72 -2.21
CA THR A 161 -6.82 -0.87 -2.64
C THR A 161 -6.60 0.61 -2.30
N MET A 162 -6.05 0.90 -1.11
CA MET A 162 -5.72 2.27 -0.70
C MET A 162 -4.59 2.85 -1.56
N ILE A 163 -3.55 2.06 -1.83
CA ILE A 163 -2.41 2.48 -2.67
C ILE A 163 -2.86 2.70 -4.11
N GLU A 164 -3.72 1.83 -4.66
CA GLU A 164 -4.29 2.02 -5.99
C GLU A 164 -5.11 3.32 -6.08
N ARG A 165 -5.84 3.68 -5.02
CA ARG A 165 -6.55 4.97 -4.95
C ARG A 165 -5.58 6.14 -4.94
N ILE A 166 -4.57 6.11 -4.06
CA ILE A 166 -3.54 7.17 -3.99
C ILE A 166 -2.87 7.30 -5.36
N HIS A 167 -2.47 6.19 -5.99
CA HIS A 167 -1.78 6.21 -7.27
C HIS A 167 -2.59 6.85 -8.40
N LYS A 168 -3.92 6.73 -8.36
CA LYS A 168 -4.83 7.26 -9.39
C LYS A 168 -5.27 8.71 -9.16
N GLN A 169 -5.34 9.16 -7.90
CA GLN A 169 -6.05 10.40 -7.53
C GLN A 169 -5.20 11.39 -6.73
N ALA A 170 -4.04 10.97 -6.22
CA ALA A 170 -3.23 11.83 -5.37
C ALA A 170 -2.41 12.84 -6.17
N ALA A 171 -2.42 14.09 -5.73
CA ALA A 171 -1.51 15.12 -6.21
C ALA A 171 -0.04 14.72 -5.93
N PRO A 172 0.93 15.17 -6.77
CA PRO A 172 2.35 14.82 -6.61
C PRO A 172 2.90 15.08 -5.20
N GLU A 173 2.49 16.19 -4.58
CA GLU A 173 2.90 16.60 -3.24
C GLU A 173 2.39 15.65 -2.17
N LEU A 174 1.17 15.12 -2.34
CA LEU A 174 0.62 14.11 -1.45
C LEU A 174 1.36 12.78 -1.61
N VAL A 175 1.67 12.38 -2.86
CA VAL A 175 2.45 11.15 -3.14
C VAL A 175 3.82 11.22 -2.46
N GLU A 176 4.53 12.34 -2.59
CA GLU A 176 5.83 12.54 -1.94
C GLU A 176 5.71 12.52 -0.41
N ALA A 177 4.64 13.07 0.17
CA ALA A 177 4.38 12.98 1.60
C ALA A 177 4.14 11.53 2.08
N VAL A 178 3.53 10.67 1.24
CA VAL A 178 3.39 9.24 1.57
C VAL A 178 4.74 8.52 1.47
N LYS A 179 5.50 8.76 0.39
CA LYS A 179 6.80 8.13 0.14
C LYS A 179 7.80 8.41 1.26
N THR A 180 7.86 9.67 1.71
CA THR A 180 8.73 10.12 2.81
C THR A 180 8.20 9.72 4.19
N GLY A 181 7.01 9.12 4.28
CA GLY A 181 6.41 8.69 5.54
C GLY A 181 5.86 9.82 6.40
N VAL A 182 5.68 11.03 5.86
CA VAL A 182 5.06 12.17 6.56
C VAL A 182 3.62 11.86 6.94
N ILE A 183 2.90 11.15 6.06
CA ILE A 183 1.51 10.70 6.27
C ILE A 183 1.39 9.19 6.03
N SER A 184 0.51 8.52 6.79
CA SER A 184 0.25 7.09 6.59
C SER A 184 -0.56 6.83 5.32
N ILE A 185 -0.40 5.64 4.73
CA ILE A 185 -1.17 5.18 3.56
C ILE A 185 -2.67 5.37 3.76
N SER A 186 -3.19 5.03 4.94
CA SER A 186 -4.64 5.14 5.21
C SER A 186 -5.13 6.58 5.31
N ALA A 187 -4.30 7.51 5.80
CA ALA A 187 -4.65 8.92 5.87
C ALA A 187 -4.54 9.56 4.48
N ALA A 188 -3.48 9.24 3.74
CA ALA A 188 -3.31 9.70 2.36
C ALA A 188 -4.43 9.22 1.44
N ALA A 189 -4.88 7.96 1.59
CA ALA A 189 -6.00 7.44 0.82
C ALA A 189 -7.35 8.11 1.14
N ALA A 190 -7.47 8.81 2.28
CA ALA A 190 -8.62 9.65 2.57
C ALA A 190 -8.44 11.06 1.98
N VAL A 191 -7.25 11.65 2.07
CA VAL A 191 -6.94 12.95 1.45
C VAL A 191 -7.07 12.87 -0.07
N ALA A 192 -6.73 11.73 -0.69
CA ALA A 192 -6.86 11.51 -2.13
C ALA A 192 -8.31 11.57 -2.64
N ASP A 193 -9.32 11.52 -1.77
CA ASP A 193 -10.73 11.72 -2.14
C ASP A 193 -11.10 13.21 -2.30
N LEU A 194 -10.24 14.13 -1.86
CA LEU A 194 -10.45 15.57 -1.98
C LEU A 194 -10.04 16.07 -3.38
N PRO A 195 -10.54 17.23 -3.83
CA PRO A 195 -10.05 17.89 -5.04
C PRO A 195 -8.54 18.15 -4.97
N GLU A 196 -7.85 18.09 -6.11
CA GLU A 196 -6.38 18.23 -6.14
C GLU A 196 -5.87 19.53 -5.50
N ASP A 197 -6.61 20.64 -5.65
CA ASP A 197 -6.25 21.92 -5.03
C ASP A 197 -6.19 21.83 -3.49
N GLU A 198 -7.14 21.12 -2.89
CA GLU A 198 -7.16 20.90 -1.44
C GLU A 198 -6.05 19.94 -1.01
N GLN A 199 -5.74 18.92 -1.82
CA GLN A 199 -4.63 18.02 -1.55
C GLN A 199 -3.29 18.77 -1.55
N ARG A 200 -3.07 19.63 -2.56
CA ARG A 200 -1.89 20.51 -2.69
C ARG A 200 -1.78 21.46 -1.50
N ALA A 201 -2.88 22.14 -1.15
CA ALA A 201 -2.91 23.06 -0.03
C ALA A 201 -2.60 22.35 1.31
N ALA A 202 -3.18 21.17 1.53
CA ALA A 202 -2.93 20.39 2.73
C ALA A 202 -1.48 19.88 2.79
N ALA A 203 -0.91 19.43 1.68
CA ALA A 203 0.48 19.00 1.60
C ALA A 203 1.46 20.16 1.86
N ALA A 204 1.20 21.33 1.29
CA ALA A 204 2.00 22.54 1.49
C ALA A 204 1.95 23.07 2.93
N ALA A 205 0.80 22.97 3.60
CA ALA A 205 0.63 23.33 5.00
C ALA A 205 1.28 22.31 5.98
N GLY A 206 1.70 21.15 5.48
CA GLY A 206 2.52 20.19 6.20
C GLY A 206 1.73 19.09 6.90
N LYS A 207 2.47 18.33 7.73
CA LYS A 207 2.02 17.05 8.32
C LYS A 207 0.71 17.13 9.08
N ASP A 208 0.53 18.18 9.87
CA ASP A 208 -0.64 18.29 10.74
C ASP A 208 -1.90 18.68 9.96
N GLU A 209 -1.78 19.52 8.94
CA GLU A 209 -2.91 19.84 8.05
C GLU A 209 -3.33 18.61 7.25
N LEU A 210 -2.38 17.84 6.71
CA LEU A 210 -2.65 16.56 6.04
C LEU A 210 -3.44 15.59 6.94
N LYS A 211 -3.08 15.49 8.23
CA LYS A 211 -3.84 14.66 9.19
C LYS A 211 -5.23 15.20 9.46
N GLN A 212 -5.38 16.52 9.57
CA GLN A 212 -6.67 17.17 9.78
C GLN A 212 -7.58 16.99 8.56
N ALA A 213 -7.07 17.19 7.35
CA ALA A 213 -7.79 16.92 6.10
C ALA A 213 -8.25 15.45 6.05
N ALA A 214 -7.37 14.49 6.34
CA ALA A 214 -7.75 13.08 6.41
C ALA A 214 -8.86 12.80 7.44
N LYS A 215 -8.81 13.47 8.60
CA LYS A 215 -9.85 13.36 9.64
C LYS A 215 -11.18 13.94 9.17
N ARG A 216 -11.18 15.13 8.57
CA ARG A 216 -12.37 15.79 8.00
C ARG A 216 -13.05 14.90 6.95
N VAL A 217 -12.29 14.28 6.05
CA VAL A 217 -12.83 13.34 5.07
C VAL A 217 -13.48 12.13 5.74
N ARG A 218 -12.80 11.51 6.72
CA ARG A 218 -13.34 10.35 7.44
C ARG A 218 -14.60 10.68 8.21
N GLU A 219 -14.68 11.86 8.82
CA GLU A 219 -15.86 12.32 9.54
C GLU A 219 -17.03 12.60 8.60
N SER A 220 -16.78 13.21 7.43
CA SER A 220 -17.81 13.43 6.41
C SER A 220 -18.39 12.12 5.84
N LYS A 221 -17.54 11.09 5.67
CA LYS A 221 -17.94 9.74 5.22
C LYS A 221 -18.54 8.88 6.32
N ARG A 222 -18.39 9.26 7.59
CA ARG A 222 -18.99 8.52 8.71
C ARG A 222 -20.50 8.77 8.68
N LYS A 223 -21.24 7.77 8.22
CA LYS A 223 -22.72 7.73 8.29
C LYS A 223 -23.16 8.16 9.69
N PRO A 224 -24.15 9.07 9.84
CA PRO A 224 -24.64 9.43 11.16
C PRO A 224 -25.08 8.14 11.84
N ARG A 225 -24.43 7.82 12.97
CA ARG A 225 -24.95 6.79 13.86
C ARG A 225 -26.33 7.31 14.27
N LYS A 226 -27.39 6.55 13.95
CA LYS A 226 -28.71 6.79 14.56
C LYS A 226 -28.47 7.01 16.05
N PRO A 227 -29.05 8.06 16.67
CA PRO A 227 -28.91 8.27 18.10
C PRO A 227 -29.32 6.97 18.82
N VAL A 228 -28.56 6.63 19.85
CA VAL A 228 -28.66 5.37 20.63
C VAL A 228 -30.05 5.16 21.25
N GLN A 229 -30.96 6.14 21.12
CA GLN A 229 -32.31 6.11 21.65
C GLN A 229 -33.32 5.31 20.80
N GLU A 230 -33.03 5.00 19.54
CA GLU A 230 -33.94 4.21 18.68
C GLU A 230 -33.70 2.68 18.72
N VAL A 231 -32.59 2.21 19.29
CA VAL A 231 -32.31 0.76 19.42
C VAL A 231 -33.10 0.12 20.57
N LEU A 232 -33.81 0.92 21.38
CA LEU A 232 -34.71 0.42 22.42
C LEU A 232 -36.16 0.19 21.94
N HIS A 233 -36.51 0.60 20.71
CA HIS A 233 -37.91 0.52 20.22
C HIS A 233 -38.06 -0.23 18.89
N SER A 234 -37.05 -0.98 18.46
CA SER A 234 -37.15 -1.83 17.27
C SER A 234 -36.48 -3.19 17.49
N ALA A 235 -36.85 -3.83 18.59
CA ALA A 235 -36.55 -5.24 18.87
C ALA A 235 -37.82 -6.10 18.96
N ASP A 236 -38.91 -5.68 18.31
CA ASP A 236 -40.04 -6.56 17.97
C ASP A 236 -39.86 -7.14 16.54
N GLY A 237 -38.61 -7.42 16.17
CA GLY A 237 -38.27 -8.15 14.97
C GLY A 237 -37.70 -9.49 15.38
N GLU A 238 -38.50 -10.54 15.24
CA GLU A 238 -38.15 -11.94 15.43
C GLU A 238 -36.89 -12.29 14.63
N ALA A 239 -35.73 -12.18 15.26
CA ALA A 239 -34.54 -12.94 14.88
C ALA A 239 -34.52 -14.15 15.81
N GLU A 240 -34.85 -15.33 15.27
CA GLU A 240 -34.72 -16.60 15.97
C GLU A 240 -33.30 -16.71 16.53
N ALA A 241 -33.16 -16.46 17.83
CA ALA A 241 -31.96 -16.73 18.58
C ALA A 241 -31.91 -18.25 18.79
N ASP A 242 -30.87 -18.88 18.25
CA ASP A 242 -30.55 -20.29 18.50
C ASP A 242 -30.55 -20.57 20.02
N PRO A 243 -31.54 -21.32 20.55
CA PRO A 243 -31.72 -21.52 21.98
C PRO A 243 -30.52 -22.24 22.62
N SER A 244 -29.75 -22.99 21.83
CA SER A 244 -28.57 -23.72 22.28
C SER A 244 -27.46 -22.78 22.74
N ARG A 245 -27.20 -21.71 21.98
CA ARG A 245 -26.11 -20.77 22.30
C ARG A 245 -26.48 -19.87 23.47
N ALA A 246 -27.77 -19.53 23.61
CA ALA A 246 -28.25 -18.77 24.77
C ALA A 246 -28.15 -19.56 26.08
N ALA A 247 -28.43 -20.87 26.03
CA ALA A 247 -28.26 -21.77 27.17
C ALA A 247 -26.78 -21.98 27.54
N GLU A 248 -25.90 -22.18 26.55
CA GLU A 248 -24.45 -22.34 26.77
C GLU A 248 -23.81 -21.09 27.41
N ILE A 249 -24.25 -19.90 26.98
CA ILE A 249 -23.78 -18.64 27.56
C ILE A 249 -24.31 -18.48 29.00
N ALA A 250 -25.56 -18.89 29.27
CA ALA A 250 -26.13 -18.85 30.62
C ALA A 250 -25.42 -19.83 31.58
N ASP A 251 -25.10 -21.03 31.12
CA ASP A 251 -24.37 -22.04 31.90
C ASP A 251 -22.91 -21.65 32.14
N ALA A 252 -22.24 -21.07 31.14
CA ALA A 252 -20.88 -20.55 31.29
C ALA A 252 -20.82 -19.39 32.29
N LEU A 253 -21.85 -18.54 32.34
CA LEU A 253 -21.95 -17.44 33.30
C LEU A 253 -22.25 -17.95 34.73
N ASN A 254 -23.12 -18.96 34.87
CA ASN A 254 -23.39 -19.59 36.16
C ASN A 254 -22.16 -20.31 36.74
N ALA A 255 -21.32 -20.91 35.89
CA ALA A 255 -20.08 -21.58 36.30
C ALA A 255 -18.99 -20.62 36.84
N LEU A 256 -19.06 -19.33 36.49
CA LEU A 256 -18.12 -18.29 36.92
C LEU A 256 -18.52 -17.61 38.24
N GLY A 257 -19.66 -17.96 38.83
CA GLY A 257 -20.08 -17.49 40.15
C GLY A 257 -20.48 -16.01 40.24
N GLU A 258 -20.48 -15.27 39.13
CA GLU A 258 -20.99 -13.91 39.05
C GLU A 258 -22.22 -13.88 38.16
N GLY A 259 -23.37 -13.57 38.75
CA GLY A 259 -24.63 -13.52 38.02
C GLY A 259 -24.61 -12.39 36.98
N PRO A 260 -25.34 -12.52 35.85
CA PRO A 260 -25.39 -11.46 34.84
C PRO A 260 -25.97 -10.13 35.38
N ALA A 261 -26.66 -10.15 36.52
CA ALA A 261 -27.09 -8.94 37.23
C ALA A 261 -25.92 -8.21 37.93
N GLU A 262 -24.99 -8.95 38.54
CA GLU A 262 -23.84 -8.41 39.26
C GLU A 262 -22.82 -7.81 38.29
N LEU A 263 -22.58 -8.48 37.17
CA LEU A 263 -21.75 -7.95 36.08
C LEU A 263 -22.32 -6.64 35.53
N ARG A 264 -23.64 -6.55 35.36
CA ARG A 264 -24.32 -5.31 34.93
C ARG A 264 -24.14 -4.20 35.95
N GLN A 265 -24.28 -4.48 37.25
CA GLN A 265 -24.04 -3.51 38.31
C GLN A 265 -22.57 -3.06 38.35
N ARG A 266 -21.62 -3.97 38.14
CA ARG A 266 -20.19 -3.67 38.09
C ARG A 266 -19.84 -2.76 36.91
N ILE A 267 -20.42 -3.02 35.74
CA ILE A 267 -20.24 -2.18 34.55
C ILE A 267 -20.77 -0.76 34.81
N ILE A 268 -21.95 -0.63 35.44
CA ILE A 268 -22.51 0.68 35.78
C ILE A 268 -21.60 1.43 36.76
N ALA A 269 -21.13 0.75 37.82
CA ALA A 269 -20.24 1.35 38.81
C ALA A 269 -18.91 1.81 38.20
N LEU A 270 -18.26 0.96 37.39
CA LEU A 270 -17.01 1.28 36.72
C LEU A 270 -17.15 2.41 35.69
N THR A 271 -18.33 2.53 35.06
CA THR A 271 -18.62 3.62 34.11
C THR A 271 -18.72 4.95 34.84
N LEU A 272 -19.45 5.00 35.97
CA LEU A 272 -19.56 6.19 36.81
C LEU A 272 -18.21 6.63 37.39
N GLU A 273 -17.38 5.67 37.81
CA GLU A 273 -16.02 5.93 38.29
C GLU A 273 -15.14 6.52 37.18
N ASN A 274 -15.19 5.94 35.97
CA ASN A 274 -14.45 6.46 34.82
C ASN A 274 -14.85 7.89 34.46
N ASP A 275 -16.15 8.20 34.48
CA ASP A 275 -16.64 9.53 34.17
C ASP A 275 -16.20 10.55 35.23
N THR A 276 -16.17 10.15 36.50
CA THR A 276 -15.66 10.97 37.60
C THR A 276 -14.16 11.25 37.44
N LEU A 277 -13.36 10.23 37.15
CA LEU A 277 -11.92 10.38 36.91
C LEU A 277 -11.62 11.26 35.70
N ARG A 278 -12.43 11.16 34.64
CA ARG A 278 -12.31 12.02 33.45
C ARG A 278 -12.60 13.49 33.78
N GLN A 279 -13.60 13.76 34.62
CA GLN A 279 -13.89 15.13 35.08
C GLN A 279 -12.76 15.68 35.95
N GLN A 280 -12.21 14.87 36.86
CA GLN A 280 -11.06 15.27 37.69
C GLN A 280 -9.83 15.56 36.83
N LEU A 281 -9.50 14.71 35.85
CA LEU A 281 -8.40 14.94 34.91
C LEU A 281 -8.61 16.21 34.08
N ALA A 282 -9.85 16.51 33.66
CA ALA A 282 -10.16 17.74 32.94
C ALA A 282 -9.96 18.99 33.83
N ALA A 283 -10.38 18.92 35.10
CA ALA A 283 -10.18 20.00 36.06
C ALA A 283 -8.69 20.25 36.38
N LEU A 284 -7.92 19.17 36.61
CA LEU A 284 -6.47 19.24 36.82
C LEU A 284 -5.74 19.83 35.61
N ARG A 285 -6.09 19.40 34.39
CA ARG A 285 -5.52 19.96 33.16
C ARG A 285 -5.80 21.46 33.03
N LYS A 286 -6.99 21.91 33.42
CA LYS A 286 -7.35 23.34 33.44
C LYS A 286 -6.52 24.12 34.46
N GLN A 287 -6.36 23.59 35.67
CA GLN A 287 -5.51 24.20 36.70
C GLN A 287 -4.04 24.32 36.28
N VAL A 288 -3.49 23.29 35.61
CA VAL A 288 -2.12 23.33 35.08
C VAL A 288 -1.98 24.36 33.96
N ALA A 289 -3.00 24.50 33.10
CA ALA A 289 -3.02 25.53 32.06
C ALA A 289 -3.10 26.95 32.64
N ASP A 290 -3.95 27.16 33.65
CA ASP A 290 -4.11 28.47 34.30
C ASP A 290 -2.89 28.87 35.14
N SER A 291 -2.17 27.91 35.75
CA SER A 291 -0.92 28.16 36.49
C SER A 291 0.30 28.35 35.58
N GLY A 292 0.33 27.72 34.41
CA GLY A 292 1.38 27.95 33.39
C GLY A 292 1.29 29.31 32.69
N MET A 293 0.16 30.03 32.78
CA MET A 293 0.00 31.39 32.26
C MET A 293 0.35 32.48 33.27
N ALA A 294 0.59 32.15 34.55
CA ALA A 294 0.91 33.13 35.59
C ALA A 294 2.42 33.39 35.76
N ASP A 295 3.28 32.57 35.14
CA ASP A 295 4.75 32.64 35.20
C ASP A 295 5.40 33.12 33.88
N ALA A 296 4.63 33.77 33.00
CA ALA A 296 5.11 34.43 31.77
C ALA A 296 4.70 35.91 31.76
#